data_AF-A0A9E2UY26-F1
#
_entry.id   AF-A0A9E2UY26-F1
#
_cell.length_a   1.000
_cell.length_b   1.000
_cell.length_c   1.000
_cell.angle_alpha   90.00
_cell.angle_beta   90.00
_cell.angle_gamma   90.00
#
_symmetry.space_group_name_H-M   'P 1'
#
loop_
_entity.id
_entity.type
_entity.pdbx_description
1 polymer ?
#
loop_
_entity_poly.entity_id
_entity_poly.type
_entity_poly.pdbx_seq_one_letter_code
_entity_poly.pdbx_strand_id
1 'polypeptide(L)'
;MRNTRYWLMGILLVVLGLVLLGCASSSTSLTPQVQGPQTTEQLLSAAGFKQIYPSTPAQKAKLSNMPQKQIFLISKGPKVYYVYADASGCGCLYAGNQQKYQNFMNLATQAQFAAERYQAAQMEAWDWGTWGPGWWGETGVME
;
A
#
# COMPACT_ATOMS: atom_id res chain seq x y z
N MET A 1 -10.04 -37.95 -54.16
CA MET A 1 -9.89 -38.04 -52.69
C MET A 1 -8.58 -37.40 -52.17
N ARG A 2 -8.00 -36.38 -52.84
CA ARG A 2 -6.71 -35.78 -52.44
C ARG A 2 -6.88 -34.34 -51.91
N ASN A 3 -7.96 -33.66 -52.27
CA ASN A 3 -8.17 -32.24 -51.96
C ASN A 3 -8.69 -32.00 -50.53
N THR A 4 -9.44 -32.95 -49.95
CA THR A 4 -9.96 -32.87 -48.57
C THR A 4 -8.87 -33.01 -47.50
N ARG A 5 -7.75 -33.65 -47.85
CA ARG A 5 -6.59 -33.82 -46.96
C ARG A 5 -5.78 -32.53 -46.81
N TYR A 6 -5.67 -31.73 -47.87
CA TYR A 6 -5.01 -30.41 -47.82
C TYR A 6 -5.88 -29.36 -47.13
N TRP A 7 -7.21 -29.50 -47.20
CA TRP A 7 -8.15 -28.62 -46.48
C TRP A 7 -8.08 -28.83 -44.96
N LEU A 8 -7.96 -30.09 -44.51
CA LEU A 8 -7.75 -30.42 -43.09
C LEU A 8 -6.33 -30.10 -42.59
N MET A 9 -5.27 -30.31 -43.41
CA MET A 9 -3.90 -29.90 -43.04
C MET A 9 -3.71 -28.37 -43.01
N GLY A 10 -4.46 -27.62 -43.82
CA GLY A 10 -4.43 -26.15 -43.79
C GLY A 10 -5.02 -25.58 -42.51
N ILE A 11 -6.11 -26.17 -42.00
CA ILE A 11 -6.71 -25.79 -40.71
C ILE A 11 -5.79 -26.13 -39.53
N LEU A 12 -5.09 -27.27 -39.59
CA LEU A 12 -4.17 -27.69 -38.52
C LEU A 12 -2.93 -26.77 -38.40
N LEU A 13 -2.47 -26.19 -39.51
CA LEU A 13 -1.35 -25.23 -39.51
C LEU A 13 -1.74 -23.83 -39.02
N VAL A 14 -2.99 -23.40 -39.26
CA VAL A 14 -3.48 -22.10 -38.78
C VAL A 14 -3.72 -22.10 -37.26
N VAL A 15 -4.16 -23.22 -36.68
CA VAL A 15 -4.34 -23.35 -35.21
C VAL A 15 -3.00 -23.35 -34.46
N LEU A 16 -1.92 -23.87 -35.08
CA LEU A 16 -0.58 -23.89 -34.47
C LEU A 16 0.11 -22.51 -34.47
N GLY A 17 -0.35 -21.57 -35.31
CA GLY A 17 0.22 -20.21 -35.40
C GLY A 17 -0.32 -19.20 -34.37
N LEU A 18 -1.45 -19.49 -33.71
CA LEU A 18 -2.10 -18.54 -32.79
C LEU A 18 -1.55 -18.54 -31.35
N VAL A 19 -0.51 -19.32 -31.05
CA VAL A 19 0.03 -19.47 -29.67
C VAL A 19 1.14 -18.45 -29.34
N LEU A 20 1.55 -17.58 -30.29
CA LEU A 20 2.70 -16.68 -30.11
C LEU A 20 2.36 -15.21 -29.75
N LEU A 21 1.10 -14.88 -29.42
CA LEU A 21 0.69 -13.54 -28.98
C LEU A 21 0.35 -13.46 -27.48
N GLY A 22 1.13 -14.17 -26.65
CA GLY A 22 0.84 -14.36 -25.23
C GLY A 22 1.99 -14.06 -24.27
N CYS A 23 2.83 -13.04 -24.55
CA CYS A 23 3.85 -12.56 -23.59
C CYS A 23 3.81 -11.03 -23.47
N ALA A 24 2.64 -10.47 -23.17
CA ALA A 24 2.52 -9.06 -22.83
C ALA A 24 1.37 -8.85 -21.84
N SER A 25 1.43 -9.48 -20.66
CA SER A 25 0.57 -9.09 -19.54
C SER A 25 1.20 -9.54 -18.23
N SER A 26 1.54 -8.53 -17.41
CA SER A 26 1.75 -8.61 -15.97
C SER A 26 3.04 -9.31 -15.53
N SER A 27 4.11 -8.53 -15.54
CA SER A 27 5.20 -8.63 -14.58
C SER A 27 4.65 -8.79 -13.16
N THR A 28 4.44 -10.04 -12.73
CA THR A 28 4.46 -10.39 -11.30
C THR A 28 5.91 -10.64 -10.96
N SER A 29 6.71 -9.58 -10.98
CA SER A 29 8.02 -9.63 -10.35
C SER A 29 7.76 -9.82 -8.86
N LEU A 30 8.04 -11.02 -8.36
CA LEU A 30 8.12 -11.36 -6.92
C LEU A 30 9.29 -10.65 -6.22
N THR A 31 9.79 -9.55 -6.79
CA THR A 31 10.64 -8.62 -6.04
C THR A 31 9.75 -7.96 -5.00
N PRO A 32 10.10 -8.00 -3.71
CA PRO A 32 9.47 -7.12 -2.73
C PRO A 32 9.81 -5.70 -3.19
N GLN A 33 8.93 -5.06 -3.94
CA GLN A 33 9.01 -3.62 -4.13
C GLN A 33 8.79 -3.05 -2.74
N VAL A 34 9.87 -2.64 -2.09
CA VAL A 34 9.79 -1.99 -0.80
C VAL A 34 9.11 -0.65 -1.05
N GLN A 35 7.78 -0.65 -0.92
CA GLN A 35 6.96 0.52 -1.11
C GLN A 35 7.28 1.49 0.01
N GLY A 36 7.39 2.77 -0.32
CA GLY A 36 7.64 3.82 0.67
C GLY A 36 6.58 3.85 1.78
N PRO A 37 6.87 4.55 2.89
CA PRO A 37 5.98 4.61 4.05
C PRO A 37 4.57 5.06 3.66
N GLN A 38 3.56 4.32 4.14
CA GLN A 38 2.15 4.63 3.90
C GLN A 38 1.67 5.76 4.82
N THR A 39 0.77 6.61 4.33
CA THR A 39 0.15 7.67 5.15
C THR A 39 -1.02 7.13 5.98
N THR A 40 -1.35 7.82 7.07
CA THR A 40 -2.49 7.48 7.92
C THR A 40 -3.80 7.43 7.12
N GLU A 41 -4.01 8.35 6.18
CA GLU A 41 -5.19 8.40 5.31
C GLU A 41 -5.31 7.18 4.39
N GLN A 42 -4.19 6.68 3.87
CA GLN A 42 -4.14 5.45 3.07
C GLN A 42 -4.51 4.24 3.92
N LEU A 43 -3.95 4.15 5.12
CA LEU A 43 -4.25 3.06 6.06
C LEU A 43 -5.71 3.08 6.53
N LEU A 44 -6.27 4.27 6.81
CA LEU A 44 -7.68 4.42 7.16
C LEU A 44 -8.59 3.97 6.02
N SER A 45 -8.27 4.34 4.78
CA SER A 45 -9.01 3.92 3.58
C SER A 45 -8.95 2.40 3.40
N ALA A 46 -7.77 1.80 3.52
CA ALA A 46 -7.56 0.36 3.44
C ALA A 46 -8.25 -0.42 4.58
N ALA A 47 -8.32 0.17 5.79
CA ALA A 47 -9.07 -0.36 6.92
C ALA A 47 -10.60 -0.29 6.74
N GLY A 48 -11.06 0.38 5.68
CA GLY A 48 -12.47 0.53 5.33
C GLY A 48 -13.15 1.72 6.02
N PHE A 49 -12.42 2.68 6.57
CA PHE A 49 -13.03 3.93 7.03
C PHE A 49 -13.71 4.64 5.87
N LYS A 50 -14.86 5.25 6.14
CA LYS A 50 -15.57 6.04 5.14
C LYS A 50 -15.00 7.45 5.13
N GLN A 51 -14.47 7.88 3.99
CA GLN A 51 -14.11 9.26 3.76
C GLN A 51 -15.36 10.10 3.51
N ILE A 52 -15.46 11.25 4.18
CA ILE A 52 -16.61 12.14 4.18
C ILE A 52 -16.11 13.56 3.91
N TYR A 53 -16.68 14.19 2.88
CA TYR A 53 -16.37 15.56 2.49
C TYR A 53 -17.48 16.51 2.98
N PRO A 54 -17.17 17.45 3.89
CA PRO A 54 -18.05 18.55 4.23
C PRO A 54 -18.43 19.40 3.01
N SER A 55 -19.72 19.50 2.70
CA SER A 55 -20.21 20.26 1.55
C SER A 55 -20.63 21.69 1.91
N THR A 56 -21.04 21.94 3.16
CA THR A 56 -21.53 23.27 3.60
C THR A 56 -20.48 24.04 4.40
N PRO A 57 -20.52 25.39 4.41
CA PRO A 57 -19.63 26.21 5.23
C PRO A 57 -19.68 25.84 6.72
N ALA A 58 -20.88 25.56 7.24
CA ALA A 58 -21.05 25.13 8.63
C ALA A 58 -20.39 23.77 8.91
N GLN A 59 -20.46 22.81 7.97
CA GLN A 59 -19.77 21.52 8.13
C GLN A 59 -18.25 21.68 8.05
N LYS A 60 -17.75 22.55 7.16
CA LYS A 60 -16.31 22.86 7.05
C LYS A 60 -15.78 23.53 8.31
N ALA A 61 -16.51 24.50 8.87
CA ALA A 61 -16.17 25.13 10.14
C ALA A 61 -16.13 24.11 11.30
N LYS A 62 -17.09 23.18 11.35
CA LYS A 62 -17.06 22.08 12.32
C LYS A 62 -15.86 21.16 12.11
N LEU A 63 -15.53 20.81 10.87
CA LEU A 63 -14.35 20.00 10.58
C LEU A 63 -13.08 20.65 11.13
N SER A 64 -12.88 21.95 10.90
CA SER A 64 -11.71 22.69 11.39
C SER A 64 -11.60 22.74 12.91
N ASN A 65 -12.72 22.64 13.63
CA ASN A 65 -12.75 22.63 15.10
C ASN A 65 -12.56 21.23 15.71
N MET A 66 -12.50 20.16 14.90
CA MET A 66 -12.22 18.80 15.38
C MET A 66 -10.72 18.63 15.68
N PRO A 67 -10.34 17.63 16.51
CA PRO A 67 -8.95 17.21 16.62
C PRO A 67 -8.38 16.84 15.23
N GLN A 68 -7.40 17.61 14.77
CA GLN A 68 -6.79 17.42 13.46
C GLN A 68 -5.71 16.34 13.50
N LYS A 69 -5.64 15.52 12.45
CA LYS A 69 -4.58 14.50 12.25
C LYS A 69 -4.48 13.48 13.40
N GLN A 70 -5.60 13.24 14.10
CA GLN A 70 -5.69 12.31 15.22
C GLN A 70 -6.99 11.53 15.16
N ILE A 71 -6.96 10.28 15.61
CA ILE A 71 -8.17 9.47 15.76
C ILE A 71 -8.80 9.79 17.13
N PHE A 72 -10.07 10.17 17.12
CA PHE A 72 -10.86 10.41 18.33
C PHE A 72 -12.22 9.70 18.25
N LEU A 73 -12.84 9.55 19.41
CA LEU A 73 -14.13 8.87 19.55
C LEU A 73 -15.26 9.89 19.53
N ILE A 74 -16.32 9.58 18.79
CA ILE A 74 -17.59 10.29 18.88
C ILE A 74 -18.71 9.31 19.21
N SER A 75 -19.60 9.71 20.11
CA SER A 75 -20.81 8.97 20.42
C SER A 75 -21.98 9.56 19.66
N LYS A 76 -22.70 8.73 18.91
CA LYS A 76 -23.95 9.09 18.24
C LYS A 76 -25.04 8.13 18.69
N GLY A 77 -25.75 8.53 19.74
CA GLY A 77 -26.70 7.66 20.44
C GLY A 77 -25.95 6.48 21.10
N PRO A 78 -26.41 5.23 20.93
CA PRO A 78 -25.74 4.06 21.51
C PRO A 78 -24.50 3.59 20.74
N LYS A 79 -24.16 4.24 19.61
CA LYS A 79 -23.05 3.83 18.74
C LYS A 79 -21.85 4.75 18.92
N VAL A 80 -20.68 4.15 19.02
CA VAL A 80 -19.39 4.83 19.06
C VAL A 80 -18.70 4.73 17.70
N TYR A 81 -18.14 5.84 17.23
CA TYR A 81 -17.41 5.93 15.99
C TYR A 81 -16.01 6.47 16.24
N TYR A 82 -15.06 5.94 15.49
CA TYR A 82 -13.69 6.43 15.41
C TYR A 82 -13.61 7.39 14.23
N VAL A 83 -13.12 8.60 14.49
CA VAL A 83 -13.07 9.68 13.51
C VAL A 83 -11.66 10.24 13.44
N TYR A 84 -11.20 10.50 12.21
CA TYR A 84 -9.97 11.21 11.92
C TYR A 84 -10.30 12.39 11.02
N ALA A 85 -9.92 13.61 11.41
CA ALA A 85 -10.19 14.82 10.64
C ALA A 85 -8.90 15.37 10.01
N ASP A 86 -9.01 15.80 8.75
CA ASP A 86 -7.96 16.47 8.01
C ASP A 86 -8.52 17.65 7.22
N ALA A 87 -8.59 18.81 7.87
CA ALA A 87 -9.05 20.06 7.26
C ALA A 87 -8.02 20.67 6.31
N SER A 88 -6.71 20.55 6.62
CA SER A 88 -5.64 21.21 5.86
C SER A 88 -5.16 20.42 4.65
N GLY A 89 -5.25 19.09 4.68
CA GLY A 89 -4.90 18.21 3.57
C GLY A 89 -6.07 17.99 2.63
N CYS A 90 -6.88 16.95 2.87
CA CYS A 90 -8.02 16.63 2.00
C CYS A 90 -9.25 17.52 2.20
N GLY A 91 -9.33 18.29 3.29
CA GLY A 91 -10.56 18.99 3.69
C GLY A 91 -11.69 18.02 4.04
N CYS A 92 -11.37 16.86 4.59
CA CYS A 92 -12.27 15.73 4.77
C CYS A 92 -12.10 15.07 6.14
N LEU A 93 -13.02 14.16 6.48
CA LEU A 93 -12.88 13.29 7.66
C LEU A 93 -13.12 11.84 7.31
N TYR A 94 -12.50 10.94 8.06
CA TYR A 94 -12.67 9.50 7.96
C TYR A 94 -13.45 9.00 9.17
N ALA A 95 -14.46 8.17 8.96
CA ALA A 95 -15.26 7.60 10.04
C ALA A 95 -15.38 6.07 9.94
N GLY A 96 -15.16 5.39 11.07
CA GLY A 96 -15.18 3.94 11.19
C GLY A 96 -15.85 3.49 12.49
N ASN A 97 -16.23 2.21 12.56
CA ASN A 97 -16.67 1.56 13.79
C ASN A 97 -15.48 0.85 14.46
N GLN A 98 -15.72 0.16 15.58
CA GLN A 98 -14.70 -0.61 16.30
C GLN A 98 -13.93 -1.59 15.40
N GLN A 99 -14.63 -2.34 14.55
CA GLN A 99 -14.00 -3.34 13.68
C GLN A 99 -13.03 -2.67 12.69
N LYS A 100 -13.43 -1.55 12.07
CA LYS A 100 -12.56 -0.80 11.16
C LYS A 100 -11.35 -0.23 11.89
N TYR A 101 -11.53 0.24 13.13
CA TYR A 101 -10.41 0.73 13.94
C TYR A 101 -9.41 -0.39 14.27
N GLN A 102 -9.87 -1.60 14.62
CA GLN A 102 -8.99 -2.75 14.80
C GLN A 102 -8.22 -3.10 13.53
N ASN A 103 -8.88 -3.08 12.37
CA ASN A 103 -8.20 -3.28 11.09
C ASN A 103 -7.15 -2.20 10.82
N PHE A 104 -7.45 -0.94 11.14
CA PHE A 104 -6.49 0.15 11.03
C PHE A 104 -5.26 -0.09 11.91
N MET A 105 -5.43 -0.52 13.16
CA MET A 105 -4.30 -0.82 14.04
C MET A 105 -3.42 -1.94 13.47
N ASN A 106 -4.03 -3.00 12.94
CA ASN A 106 -3.28 -4.10 12.31
C ASN A 106 -2.49 -3.62 11.07
N LEU A 107 -3.08 -2.74 10.26
CA LEU A 107 -2.42 -2.16 9.09
C LEU A 107 -1.33 -1.17 9.48
N ALA A 108 -1.53 -0.36 10.51
CA ALA A 108 -0.54 0.59 11.02
C ALA A 108 0.70 -0.13 11.53
N THR A 109 0.53 -1.22 12.28
CA THR A 109 1.65 -2.06 12.73
C THR A 109 2.42 -2.65 11.55
N GLN A 110 1.73 -3.19 10.54
CA GLN A 110 2.39 -3.71 9.33
C GLN A 110 3.14 -2.62 8.55
N ALA A 111 2.53 -1.43 8.43
CA ALA A 111 3.15 -0.29 7.76
C ALA A 111 4.40 0.20 8.50
N GLN A 112 4.42 0.16 9.84
CA GLN A 112 5.59 0.49 10.64
C GLN A 112 6.75 -0.46 10.33
N PHE A 113 6.52 -1.77 10.35
CA PHE A 113 7.55 -2.76 10.01
C PHE A 113 8.03 -2.62 8.55
N ALA A 114 7.12 -2.34 7.62
CA ALA A 114 7.48 -2.10 6.22
C ALA A 114 8.35 -0.84 6.08
N ALA A 115 8.03 0.24 6.80
CA ALA A 115 8.81 1.47 6.81
C ALA A 115 10.20 1.26 7.43
N GLU A 116 10.31 0.49 8.51
CA GLU A 116 11.59 0.12 9.11
C GLU A 116 12.47 -0.66 8.13
N ARG A 117 11.90 -1.66 7.45
CA ARG A 117 12.61 -2.40 6.41
C ARG A 117 13.03 -1.53 5.23
N TYR A 118 12.21 -0.57 4.83
CA TYR A 118 12.54 0.40 3.80
C TYR A 118 13.71 1.29 4.21
N GLN A 119 13.72 1.77 5.46
CA GLN A 119 14.83 2.55 5.99
C GLN A 119 16.12 1.71 6.08
N ALA A 120 16.03 0.46 6.56
CA ALA A 120 17.17 -0.45 6.62
C ALA A 120 17.78 -0.72 5.23
N ALA A 121 16.95 -1.01 4.23
CA ALA A 121 17.43 -1.19 2.85
C ALA A 121 18.08 0.08 2.28
N GLN A 122 17.57 1.26 2.64
CA GLN A 122 18.23 2.52 2.27
C GLN A 122 19.55 2.73 3.02
N MET A 123 19.65 2.29 4.27
CA MET A 123 20.87 2.37 5.08
C MET A 123 21.95 1.40 4.58
N GLU A 124 21.59 0.21 4.07
CA GLU A 124 22.54 -0.70 3.40
C GLU A 124 23.19 -0.05 2.17
N ALA A 125 22.53 0.93 1.54
CA ALA A 125 23.09 1.69 0.42
C ALA A 125 24.12 2.77 0.84
N TRP A 126 24.35 3.00 2.14
CA TRP A 126 25.36 3.94 2.62
C TRP A 126 26.75 3.29 2.61
N ASP A 127 27.78 4.06 2.23
CA ASP A 127 29.17 3.59 2.29
C ASP A 127 29.67 3.58 3.74
N TRP A 128 29.38 2.47 4.41
CA TRP A 128 29.86 2.23 5.76
C TRP A 128 31.37 1.97 5.85
N GLY A 129 32.09 1.87 4.72
CA GLY A 129 33.55 1.74 4.68
C GLY A 129 34.29 2.98 5.18
N THR A 130 33.65 4.15 5.12
CA THR A 130 34.25 5.44 5.54
C THR A 130 34.45 5.54 7.07
N TRP A 131 33.73 4.75 7.88
CA TRP A 131 33.88 4.73 9.35
C TRP A 131 35.13 3.96 9.83
N GLY A 132 35.88 3.30 8.92
CA GLY A 132 37.16 2.64 9.19
C GLY A 132 37.05 1.23 9.78
N PRO A 133 38.11 0.40 9.72
CA PRO A 133 38.07 -0.96 10.25
C PRO A 133 37.83 -0.98 11.77
N GLY A 134 36.87 -1.79 12.21
CA GLY A 134 36.57 -2.04 13.63
C GLY A 134 35.28 -1.42 14.19
N TRP A 135 34.54 -0.62 13.41
CA TRP A 135 33.30 0.02 13.94
C TRP A 135 32.15 -0.98 14.17
N TRP A 136 32.12 -2.10 13.44
CA TRP A 136 31.22 -3.24 13.68
C TRP A 136 31.85 -4.37 14.52
N GLY A 137 32.98 -4.12 15.18
CA GLY A 137 33.59 -5.09 16.10
C GLY A 137 34.34 -6.26 15.43
N GLU A 138 34.54 -6.28 14.12
CA GLU A 138 35.54 -7.16 13.51
C GLU A 138 36.93 -6.52 13.61
N THR A 139 37.56 -6.66 14.78
CA THR A 139 39.02 -6.61 14.85
C THR A 139 39.56 -7.97 14.41
N GLY A 140 39.91 -8.07 13.13
CA GLY A 140 40.94 -8.97 12.61
C GLY A 140 40.79 -10.47 12.88
N VAL A 141 40.43 -11.21 11.83
CA VAL A 141 41.03 -12.54 11.60
C VAL A 141 41.63 -12.51 10.19
N MET A 142 42.84 -11.97 10.10
CA MET A 142 43.76 -12.31 9.02
C MET A 142 44.53 -13.53 9.53
N GLU A 143 44.01 -14.73 9.30
CA GLU A 143 44.82 -15.96 9.34
C GLU A 143 45.03 -16.46 7.91
#